data_AF-A0A6N3I2D2-F1
#
_entry.id   AF-A0A6N3I2D2-F1
#
_cell.length_a   1.000
_cell.length_b   1.000
_cell.length_c   1.000
_cell.angle_alpha   90.00
_cell.angle_beta   90.00
_cell.angle_gamma   90.00
#
_symmetry.space_group_name_H-M   'P 1'
#
loop_
_entity.id
_entity.type
_entity.pdbx_description
1 polymer ?
#
loop_
_entity_poly.entity_id
_entity_poly.type
_entity_poly.pdbx_seq_one_letter_code
_entity_poly.pdbx_strand_id
1 'polypeptide(L)'
;MDCNFSGIGGRINERLKEMGLKQTDLCRETGLSTTAISQYCTEKRIPDTTSLFKISNVLKTSMEWMLTGEHLTIEDLTIEDLTCDGIPLSTDENDLIAMYRLLGNREREDIFDFVNMKYEKATGEKESIYSTYFEEKKKYTKSSPIKDNESHTETA
;
A
#
# COMPACT_ATOMS: atom_id res chain seq x y z
N MET A 1 13.05 -26.57 11.39
CA MET A 1 13.50 -25.25 10.91
C MET A 1 13.04 -24.25 11.94
N ASP A 2 13.97 -23.63 12.64
CA ASP A 2 13.63 -22.56 13.58
C ASP A 2 13.36 -21.29 12.76
N CYS A 3 12.09 -20.95 12.57
CA CYS A 3 11.71 -19.70 11.92
C CYS A 3 12.07 -18.55 12.87
N ASN A 4 13.15 -17.84 12.56
CA ASN A 4 13.60 -16.71 13.35
C ASN A 4 12.94 -15.41 12.87
N PHE A 5 11.87 -14.98 13.53
CA PHE A 5 11.14 -13.74 13.22
C PHE A 5 11.78 -12.48 13.85
N SER A 6 13.11 -12.47 13.97
CA SER A 6 13.88 -11.32 14.44
C SER A 6 13.56 -10.06 13.61
N GLY A 7 13.56 -8.89 14.26
CA GLY A 7 13.30 -7.62 13.57
C GLY A 7 11.82 -7.23 13.44
N ILE A 8 10.87 -8.06 13.90
CA ILE A 8 9.43 -7.75 13.79
C ILE A 8 9.06 -6.45 14.52
N GLY A 9 9.66 -6.21 15.69
CA GLY A 9 9.40 -4.98 16.45
C GLY A 9 9.94 -3.76 15.72
N GLY A 10 11.11 -3.88 15.10
CA GLY A 10 11.64 -2.88 14.17
C GLY A 10 10.64 -2.54 13.06
N ARG A 11 10.15 -3.56 12.34
CA ARG A 11 9.21 -3.39 11.22
C ARG A 11 7.87 -2.77 11.63
N ILE A 12 7.33 -3.16 12.78
CA ILE A 12 6.11 -2.54 13.34
C ILE A 12 6.35 -1.05 13.60
N ASN A 13 7.48 -0.69 14.22
CA ASN A 13 7.79 0.72 14.51
C ASN A 13 8.05 1.54 13.25
N GLU A 14 8.73 0.96 12.25
CA GLU A 14 8.94 1.59 10.95
C GLU A 14 7.60 1.91 10.28
N ARG A 15 6.71 0.92 10.19
CA ARG A 15 5.41 1.09 9.56
C ARG A 15 4.51 2.09 10.30
N LEU A 16 4.58 2.13 11.63
CA LEU A 16 3.92 3.16 12.43
C LEU A 16 4.41 4.57 12.06
N LYS A 17 5.73 4.76 11.88
CA LYS A 17 6.30 6.05 11.47
C LYS A 17 5.83 6.45 10.08
N GLU A 18 5.85 5.54 9.11
CA GLU A 18 5.38 5.80 7.74
C GLU A 18 3.92 6.25 7.69
N MET A 19 3.07 5.69 8.57
CA MET A 19 1.66 6.03 8.66
C MET A 19 1.38 7.22 9.59
N GLY A 20 2.39 7.78 10.24
CA GLY A 20 2.21 8.85 11.24
C GLY A 20 1.43 8.42 12.48
N LEU A 21 1.40 7.12 12.79
CA LEU A 21 0.69 6.53 13.92
C LEU A 21 1.61 6.32 15.12
N LYS A 22 1.07 6.43 16.34
CA LYS A 22 1.79 6.07 17.57
C LYS A 22 1.37 4.68 18.05
N GLN A 23 2.19 4.07 18.90
CA GLN A 23 1.83 2.79 19.54
C GLN A 23 0.50 2.89 20.30
N THR A 24 0.17 4.06 20.88
CA THR A 24 -1.13 4.32 21.53
C THR A 24 -2.30 4.24 20.56
N ASP A 25 -2.12 4.68 19.33
CA ASP A 25 -3.14 4.57 18.28
C ASP A 25 -3.32 3.09 17.90
N LEU A 26 -2.21 2.37 17.74
CA LEU A 26 -2.25 0.94 17.47
C LEU A 26 -2.97 0.16 18.58
N CYS A 27 -2.78 0.51 19.85
CA CYS A 27 -3.53 -0.08 20.97
C CYS A 27 -5.04 0.15 20.83
N ARG A 28 -5.44 1.39 20.50
CA ARG A 28 -6.85 1.78 20.36
C ARG A 28 -7.52 1.03 19.21
N GLU A 29 -6.88 0.97 18.05
CA GLU A 29 -7.46 0.35 16.85
C GLU A 29 -7.47 -1.19 16.93
N THR A 30 -6.44 -1.80 17.54
CA THR A 30 -6.36 -3.27 17.65
C THR A 30 -7.11 -3.83 18.87
N GLY A 31 -7.41 -2.98 19.86
CA GLY A 31 -7.91 -3.39 21.17
C GLY A 31 -6.88 -4.17 22.02
N LEU A 32 -5.61 -4.17 21.62
CA LEU A 32 -4.53 -4.82 22.37
C LEU A 32 -4.03 -3.90 23.49
N SER A 33 -3.59 -4.50 24.60
CA SER A 33 -3.04 -3.75 25.72
C SER A 33 -1.75 -3.02 25.35
N THR A 34 -1.52 -1.85 25.96
CA THR A 34 -0.30 -1.06 25.78
C THR A 34 0.96 -1.87 26.12
N THR A 35 0.89 -2.72 27.14
CA THR A 35 2.00 -3.61 27.51
C THR A 35 2.30 -4.62 26.41
N ALA A 36 1.28 -5.24 25.81
CA ALA A 36 1.47 -6.20 24.73
C ALA A 36 2.12 -5.55 23.50
N ILE A 37 1.57 -4.41 23.05
CA ILE A 37 2.12 -3.66 21.91
C ILE A 37 3.56 -3.25 22.17
N SER A 38 3.86 -2.74 23.37
CA SER A 38 5.23 -2.37 23.74
C SER A 38 6.19 -3.58 23.71
N GLN A 39 5.76 -4.75 24.18
CA GLN A 39 6.57 -5.98 24.12
C GLN A 39 6.82 -6.44 22.68
N TYR A 40 5.85 -6.27 21.79
CA TYR A 40 6.00 -6.58 20.36
C TYR A 40 6.99 -5.61 19.70
N CYS A 41 6.81 -4.30 19.91
CA CYS A 41 7.68 -3.27 19.36
C CYS A 41 9.12 -3.30 19.91
N THR A 42 9.34 -3.90 21.07
CA THR A 42 10.68 -4.07 21.69
C THR A 42 11.26 -5.47 21.49
N GLU A 43 10.59 -6.32 20.70
CA GLU A 43 11.01 -7.69 20.39
C GLU A 43 11.18 -8.61 21.61
N LYS A 44 10.64 -8.20 22.76
CA LYS A 44 10.58 -9.03 23.98
C LYS A 44 9.63 -10.20 23.82
N ARG A 45 8.66 -10.06 22.92
CA ARG A 45 7.66 -11.08 22.60
C ARG A 45 7.28 -10.98 21.13
N ILE A 46 7.08 -12.13 20.48
CA ILE A 46 6.51 -12.19 19.14
C ILE A 46 4.97 -12.17 19.27
N PRO A 47 4.25 -11.36 18.48
CA PRO A 47 2.78 -11.40 18.44
C PRO A 47 2.29 -12.81 18.12
N ASP A 48 1.23 -13.25 18.82
CA ASP A 48 0.51 -14.44 18.38
C ASP A 48 -0.27 -14.16 17.08
N THR A 49 -0.76 -15.21 16.42
CA THR A 49 -1.44 -15.09 15.12
C THR A 49 -2.60 -14.09 15.13
N THR A 50 -3.40 -14.05 16.20
CA THR A 50 -4.55 -13.15 16.30
C THR A 50 -4.10 -11.70 16.46
N SER A 51 -3.10 -11.47 17.31
CA SER A 51 -2.53 -10.14 17.54
C SER A 51 -1.82 -9.64 16.28
N LEU A 52 -1.08 -10.52 15.60
CA LEU A 52 -0.39 -10.23 14.35
C LEU A 52 -1.38 -9.80 13.26
N PHE A 53 -2.47 -10.55 13.08
CA PHE A 53 -3.53 -10.23 12.11
C PHE A 53 -4.20 -8.87 12.39
N LYS A 54 -4.46 -8.57 13.66
CA LYS A 54 -5.03 -7.26 14.05
C LYS A 54 -4.07 -6.13 13.72
N ILE A 55 -2.80 -6.29 14.06
CA ILE A 55 -1.76 -5.30 13.78
C ILE A 55 -1.59 -5.11 12.27
N SER A 56 -1.54 -6.20 11.49
CA SER A 56 -1.36 -6.13 10.03
C SER A 56 -2.50 -5.38 9.34
N ASN A 57 -3.74 -5.57 9.79
CA ASN A 57 -4.91 -4.84 9.27
C ASN A 57 -4.82 -3.34 9.54
N VAL A 58 -4.44 -2.93 10.75
CA VAL A 58 -4.28 -1.51 11.09
C VAL A 58 -3.12 -0.88 10.33
N LEU A 59 -2.00 -1.62 10.19
CA LEU A 59 -0.80 -1.16 9.49
C LEU A 59 -0.85 -1.33 7.97
N LYS A 60 -1.97 -1.85 7.44
CA LYS A 60 -2.20 -2.09 6.00
C LYS A 60 -1.00 -2.78 5.35
N THR A 61 -0.55 -3.88 5.93
CA THR A 61 0.58 -4.69 5.45
C THR A 61 0.26 -6.18 5.60
N SER A 62 1.01 -7.06 4.95
CA SER A 62 0.83 -8.50 5.09
C SER A 62 1.43 -9.02 6.40
N MET A 63 0.85 -10.08 6.95
CA MET A 63 1.44 -10.77 8.11
C MET A 63 2.83 -11.32 7.77
N GLU A 64 3.00 -11.82 6.55
CA GLU A 64 4.27 -12.36 6.06
C GLU A 64 5.38 -11.31 6.09
N TRP A 65 5.15 -10.13 5.50
CA TRP A 65 6.13 -9.04 5.52
C TRP A 65 6.46 -8.59 6.94
N MET A 66 5.49 -8.59 7.87
CA MET A 66 5.81 -8.27 9.26
C MET A 66 6.71 -9.34 9.92
N LEU A 67 6.58 -10.60 9.52
CA LEU A 67 7.37 -11.71 10.06
C LEU A 67 8.75 -11.82 9.43
N THR A 68 8.88 -11.63 8.11
CA THR A 68 10.12 -11.85 7.36
C THR A 68 10.83 -10.56 6.97
N GLY A 69 10.09 -9.47 6.81
CA GLY A 69 10.59 -8.22 6.21
C GLY A 69 10.73 -8.28 4.70
N GLU A 70 10.38 -9.40 4.08
CA GLU A 70 10.45 -9.58 2.64
C GLU A 70 9.10 -9.20 2.03
N HIS A 71 9.13 -8.28 1.06
CA HIS A 71 7.95 -8.02 0.25
C HIS A 71 7.71 -9.25 -0.62
N LEU A 72 6.45 -9.66 -0.75
CA LEU A 72 6.06 -10.66 -1.75
C LEU A 72 6.67 -10.21 -3.08
N THR A 73 7.61 -11.00 -3.58
CA THR A 73 8.18 -10.75 -4.89
C THR A 73 7.12 -11.13 -5.92
N ILE A 74 7.22 -10.60 -7.14
CA ILE A 74 6.32 -11.00 -8.23
C ILE A 74 6.40 -12.52 -8.47
N GLU A 75 7.50 -13.14 -8.08
CA GLU A 75 7.73 -14.59 -8.11
C GLU A 75 6.92 -15.35 -7.02
N ASP A 76 6.51 -14.70 -5.94
CA ASP A 76 5.69 -15.27 -4.86
C ASP A 76 4.18 -15.12 -5.10
N LEU A 77 3.79 -14.27 -6.05
CA LEU A 77 2.39 -14.11 -6.46
C LEU A 77 2.00 -15.31 -7.32
N THR A 78 1.16 -16.18 -6.79
CA THR A 78 0.46 -17.15 -7.65
C THR A 78 -0.47 -16.38 -8.59
N ILE A 79 -0.74 -16.92 -9.78
CA ILE A 79 -1.63 -16.32 -10.80
C ILE A 79 -3.00 -15.88 -10.21
N GLU A 80 -3.39 -16.45 -9.05
CA GLU A 80 -4.58 -16.11 -8.27
C GLU A 80 -4.59 -14.68 -7.68
N ASP A 81 -3.45 -13.98 -7.59
CA ASP A 81 -3.39 -12.60 -7.04
C ASP A 81 -3.60 -11.50 -8.10
N LEU A 82 -3.50 -11.85 -9.40
CA LEU A 82 -3.78 -10.94 -10.52
C LEU A 82 -5.25 -11.05 -10.93
N THR A 83 -6.16 -10.70 -10.01
CA THR A 83 -7.59 -10.72 -10.27
C THR A 83 -8.13 -9.32 -10.53
N CYS A 84 -9.07 -9.22 -11.47
CA CYS A 84 -9.95 -8.07 -11.66
C CYS A 84 -11.37 -8.55 -11.39
N ASP A 85 -12.08 -7.89 -10.47
CA ASP A 85 -13.43 -8.29 -10.03
C ASP A 85 -13.52 -9.76 -9.53
N GLY A 86 -12.44 -10.28 -8.97
CA GLY A 86 -12.36 -11.67 -8.48
C GLY A 86 -12.17 -12.72 -9.59
N ILE A 87 -11.93 -12.29 -10.82
CA ILE A 87 -11.64 -13.15 -11.97
C ILE A 87 -10.14 -13.02 -12.31
N PRO A 88 -9.39 -14.12 -12.43
CA PRO A 88 -7.99 -14.06 -12.85
C PRO A 88 -7.87 -13.44 -14.24
N LEU A 89 -6.93 -12.50 -14.37
CA LEU A 89 -6.64 -11.89 -15.67
C LEU A 89 -6.07 -12.95 -16.63
N SER A 90 -6.65 -13.00 -17.82
CA SER A 90 -6.17 -13.76 -18.96
C SER A 90 -4.80 -13.29 -19.45
N THR A 91 -4.15 -14.08 -20.29
CA THR A 91 -2.81 -13.76 -20.81
C THR A 91 -2.81 -12.46 -21.62
N ASP A 92 -3.82 -12.24 -22.45
CA ASP A 92 -3.94 -11.02 -23.27
C ASP A 92 -4.25 -9.78 -22.44
N GLU A 93 -5.05 -9.89 -21.37
CA GLU A 93 -5.26 -8.80 -20.42
C GLU A 93 -3.95 -8.39 -19.71
N ASN A 94 -3.15 -9.38 -19.31
CA ASN A 94 -1.84 -9.13 -18.71
C ASN A 94 -0.89 -8.44 -19.70
N ASP A 95 -0.83 -8.92 -20.95
CA ASP A 95 -0.02 -8.32 -22.00
C ASP A 95 -0.46 -6.88 -22.30
N LEU A 96 -1.77 -6.61 -22.34
CA LEU A 96 -2.31 -5.27 -22.54
C LEU A 96 -1.85 -4.30 -21.43
N ILE A 97 -1.91 -4.74 -20.17
CA ILE A 97 -1.45 -3.95 -19.02
C ILE A 97 0.06 -3.70 -19.11
N ALA A 98 0.84 -4.73 -19.45
CA ALA A 98 2.30 -4.60 -19.61
C ALA A 98 2.65 -3.58 -20.70
N MET A 99 2.02 -3.68 -21.87
CA MET A 99 2.19 -2.72 -22.97
C MET A 99 1.78 -1.30 -22.55
N TYR A 100 0.62 -1.15 -21.91
CA TYR A 100 0.10 0.14 -21.46
C TYR A 100 1.05 0.85 -20.47
N ARG A 101 1.71 0.11 -19.58
CA ARG A 101 2.69 0.65 -18.62
C ARG A 101 3.95 1.20 -19.29
N LEU A 102 4.29 0.76 -20.50
CA LEU A 102 5.42 1.27 -21.28
C LEU A 102 5.08 2.54 -22.05
N LEU A 103 3.79 2.86 -22.23
CA LEU A 103 3.35 4.05 -22.96
C LEU A 103 3.53 5.35 -22.16
N GLY A 104 3.65 6.47 -22.87
CA GLY A 104 3.65 7.81 -22.31
C GLY A 104 2.24 8.29 -21.94
N ASN A 105 2.14 9.47 -21.30
CA ASN A 105 0.85 9.96 -20.79
C ASN A 105 -0.18 10.23 -21.90
N ARG A 106 0.26 10.73 -23.06
CA ARG A 106 -0.62 11.04 -24.20
C ARG A 106 -1.15 9.77 -24.84
N GLU A 107 -0.27 8.81 -25.08
CA GLU A 107 -0.62 7.54 -25.70
C GLU A 107 -1.55 6.73 -24.79
N ARG A 108 -1.37 6.81 -23.47
CA ARG A 108 -2.28 6.20 -22.51
C ARG A 108 -3.68 6.84 -22.52
N GLU A 109 -3.75 8.16 -22.67
CA GLU A 109 -5.02 8.89 -22.82
C GLU A 109 -5.75 8.44 -24.09
N ASP A 110 -5.05 8.37 -25.23
CA ASP A 110 -5.62 7.88 -26.50
C ASP A 110 -6.17 6.45 -26.37
N ILE A 111 -5.42 5.56 -25.70
CA ILE A 111 -5.87 4.19 -25.46
C ILE A 111 -7.11 4.17 -24.56
N PHE A 112 -7.14 4.96 -23.50
CA PHE A 112 -8.29 5.04 -22.62
C PHE A 112 -9.53 5.55 -23.36
N ASP A 113 -9.40 6.61 -24.16
CA ASP A 113 -10.49 7.16 -24.96
C ASP A 113 -11.02 6.12 -25.96
N PHE A 114 -10.12 5.35 -26.58
CA PHE A 114 -10.51 4.27 -27.48
C PHE A 114 -11.27 3.15 -26.76
N VAL A 115 -10.79 2.72 -25.59
CA VAL A 115 -11.44 1.68 -24.77
C VAL A 115 -12.80 2.18 -24.28
N ASN A 116 -12.88 3.40 -23.76
CA ASN A 116 -14.14 4.00 -23.31
C ASN A 116 -15.13 4.10 -24.48
N MET A 117 -14.72 4.57 -25.66
CA MET A 117 -15.57 4.59 -26.85
C MET A 117 -16.12 3.19 -27.19
N LYS A 118 -15.30 2.15 -27.07
CA LYS A 118 -15.73 0.77 -27.33
C LYS A 118 -16.70 0.26 -26.27
N TYR A 119 -16.43 0.56 -25.00
CA TYR A 119 -17.28 0.23 -23.86
C TYR A 119 -18.66 0.89 -23.99
N GLU A 120 -18.72 2.21 -24.17
CA GLU A 120 -19.96 2.96 -24.32
C GLU A 120 -20.83 2.42 -25.46
N LYS A 121 -20.20 2.04 -26.59
CA LYS A 121 -20.91 1.44 -27.73
C LYS A 121 -21.48 0.06 -27.44
N ALA A 122 -20.86 -0.71 -26.54
CA ALA A 122 -21.26 -2.07 -26.22
C ALA A 122 -22.31 -2.11 -25.11
N THR A 123 -22.19 -1.28 -24.08
CA THR A 123 -23.05 -1.29 -22.88
C THR A 123 -24.13 -0.21 -22.91
N GLY A 124 -23.90 0.89 -23.63
CA GLY A 124 -24.75 2.08 -23.57
C GLY A 124 -24.55 2.94 -22.31
N GLU A 125 -23.66 2.52 -21.43
CA GLU A 125 -23.29 3.26 -20.20
C GLU A 125 -22.19 4.27 -20.52
N LYS A 126 -22.24 5.45 -19.89
CA LYS A 126 -21.19 6.47 -20.02
C LYS A 126 -20.28 6.43 -18.80
N GLU A 127 -18.99 6.19 -19.02
CA GLU A 127 -17.99 6.15 -17.95
C GLU A 127 -17.21 7.47 -17.84
N SER A 128 -16.37 7.57 -16.80
CA SER A 128 -15.56 8.73 -16.49
C SER A 128 -14.45 8.98 -17.51
N ILE A 129 -14.13 10.26 -17.77
CA ILE A 129 -13.00 10.67 -18.61
C ILE A 129 -11.65 10.29 -17.98
N TYR A 130 -10.63 10.01 -18.82
CA TYR A 130 -9.29 9.61 -18.39
C TYR A 130 -8.66 10.58 -17.38
N SER A 131 -8.87 11.88 -17.60
CA SER A 131 -8.36 12.97 -16.76
C SER A 131 -8.82 12.85 -15.29
N THR A 132 -10.01 12.31 -15.02
CA THR A 132 -10.54 12.16 -13.66
C THR A 132 -9.64 11.24 -12.81
N TYR A 133 -9.05 10.21 -13.41
CA TYR A 133 -8.14 9.28 -12.74
C TYR A 133 -6.72 9.85 -12.57
N PHE A 134 -6.32 10.81 -13.42
CA PHE A 134 -5.03 11.50 -13.33
C PHE A 134 -5.04 12.62 -12.27
N GLU A 135 -6.17 13.30 -12.09
CA GLU A 135 -6.39 14.34 -11.08
C GLU A 135 -6.31 13.77 -9.65
N GLU A 136 -6.81 12.55 -9.42
CA GLU A 136 -6.71 11.87 -8.12
C GLU A 136 -5.25 11.58 -7.73
N LYS A 137 -4.40 11.16 -8.67
CA LYS A 137 -2.96 10.96 -8.42
C LYS A 137 -2.21 12.26 -8.08
N LYS A 138 -2.67 13.41 -8.58
CA LYS A 138 -2.11 14.73 -8.19
C LYS A 138 -2.52 15.16 -6.77
N LYS A 139 -3.67 14.71 -6.26
CA LYS A 139 -4.09 15.02 -4.87
C LYS A 139 -3.24 14.28 -3.84
N TYR A 140 -2.88 13.03 -4.09
CA TYR A 140 -1.97 12.26 -3.22
C TYR A 140 -0.52 12.79 -3.20
N THR A 141 -0.10 13.55 -4.23
CA THR A 141 1.25 14.10 -4.32
C THR A 141 1.37 15.56 -3.87
N LYS A 142 0.24 16.25 -3.56
CA LYS A 142 0.23 17.69 -3.21
C LYS A 142 -0.13 18.01 -1.75
N SER A 143 -0.41 17.03 -0.88
CA SER A 143 -0.57 17.31 0.56
C SER A 143 0.78 17.29 1.30
N SER A 144 1.63 18.27 0.99
CA SER A 144 2.56 18.89 1.94
C SER A 144 3.05 20.20 1.35
N PRO A 145 2.88 21.30 2.10
CA PRO A 145 4.03 22.16 2.35
C PRO A 145 4.29 22.18 3.85
N ILE A 146 5.37 21.53 4.25
CA ILE A 146 6.12 21.91 5.44
C ILE A 146 6.57 23.34 5.18
N LYS A 147 6.09 24.29 5.99
CA LYS A 147 6.69 25.62 6.06
C LYS A 147 7.94 25.49 6.90
N ASP A 148 9.07 25.43 6.22
CA ASP A 148 10.36 25.74 6.81
C ASP A 148 10.33 27.21 7.28
N ASN A 149 10.70 27.43 8.53
CA ASN A 149 11.14 28.75 8.96
C ASN A 149 12.41 28.56 9.78
N GLU A 150 13.54 28.53 9.07
CA GLU A 150 14.83 28.88 9.65
C GLU A 150 14.81 30.37 10.01
N SER A 151 15.20 30.70 11.24
CA SER A 151 15.80 32.00 11.51
C SER A 151 17.03 31.79 12.39
N HIS A 152 18.09 32.43 11.91
CA HIS A 152 19.48 32.29 12.28
C HIS A 152 19.81 32.65 13.74
N THR A 153 20.83 31.95 14.23
CA THR A 153 21.89 32.34 15.16
C THR A 153 22.03 33.83 15.48
N GLU A 154 22.23 34.18 16.76
CA GLU A 154 23.35 35.05 17.13
C GLU A 154 23.80 34.86 18.59
N THR A 155 25.12 34.90 18.73
CA THR A 155 25.96 34.66 19.89
C THR A 155 26.09 35.93 20.73
N ALA A 156 26.08 35.81 22.06
CA ALA A 156 26.81 36.68 22.99
C ALA A 156 27.03 35.96 24.32
#